data_AF-B9BXU4-F1
#
_entry.id   AF-B9BXU4-F1
#
_cell.length_a   1.000
_cell.length_b   1.000
_cell.length_c   1.000
_cell.angle_alpha   90.00
_cell.angle_beta   90.00
_cell.angle_gamma   90.00
#
_symmetry.space_group_name_H-M   'P 1'
#
loop_
_entity.id
_entity.type
_entity.pdbx_description
1 polymer ?
#
loop_
_entity_poly.entity_id
_entity_poly.type
_entity_poly.pdbx_seq_one_letter_code
_entity_poly.pdbx_strand_id
1 'polypeptide(L)'
;MQTIADSLMAPHTEEYSYQLCRRHIDRIVTVSDDALRAAMLFLFANLKLAVEPACAAALAALLGPLREPLQGKRVGVLLSGTNTDPATLGMHLAHAKLQR
;
A
#
# COMPACT_ATOMS: atom_id res chain seq x y z
N MET A 1 -16.40 4.76 5.88
CA MET A 1 -15.21 4.73 5.01
C MET A 1 -15.24 3.40 4.27
N GLN A 2 -15.00 3.36 2.97
CA GLN A 2 -15.02 2.13 2.18
C GLN A 2 -13.79 2.12 1.27
N THR A 3 -13.01 1.05 1.32
CA THR A 3 -11.77 0.85 0.55
C THR A 3 -11.53 -0.65 0.39
N ILE A 4 -10.75 -1.03 -0.62
CA ILE A 4 -10.25 -2.41 -0.77
C ILE A 4 -9.18 -2.80 0.26
N ALA A 5 -8.58 -1.84 0.97
CA ALA A 5 -7.59 -2.10 2.03
C ALA A 5 -8.27 -2.17 3.41
N ASP A 6 -9.07 -3.21 3.61
CA ASP A 6 -9.83 -3.46 4.84
C ASP A 6 -8.95 -3.55 6.09
N SER A 7 -7.76 -4.15 6.02
CA SER A 7 -6.85 -4.28 7.15
C SER A 7 -6.27 -2.94 7.64
N LEU A 8 -6.41 -1.84 6.87
CA LEU A 8 -6.07 -0.48 7.30
C LEU A 8 -7.28 0.30 7.86
N MET A 9 -8.46 -0.33 7.95
CA MET A 9 -9.72 0.31 8.34
C MET A 9 -10.10 0.02 9.80
N ALA A 10 -9.11 -0.09 10.70
CA ALA A 10 -9.39 -0.21 12.12
C ALA A 10 -10.21 1.02 12.60
N PRO A 11 -11.36 0.83 13.27
CA PRO A 11 -12.24 1.94 13.65
C PRO A 11 -11.63 2.82 14.76
N HIS A 12 -10.71 2.25 15.53
CA HIS A 12 -10.02 2.90 16.63
C HIS A 12 -8.55 2.47 16.67
N THR A 13 -7.71 3.32 17.25
CA THR A 13 -6.32 3.02 17.56
C THR A 13 -6.09 3.20 19.06
N GLU A 14 -5.24 2.35 19.64
CA GLU A 14 -4.88 2.45 21.05
C GLU A 14 -4.05 3.71 21.32
N GLU A 15 -4.25 4.32 22.48
CA GLU A 15 -3.60 5.58 22.84
C GLU A 15 -2.07 5.45 22.79
N TYR A 16 -1.52 4.35 23.28
CA TYR A 16 -0.07 4.11 23.28
C TYR A 16 0.53 4.17 21.86
N SER A 17 -0.04 3.41 20.92
CA SER A 17 0.42 3.36 19.53
C SER A 17 0.23 4.70 18.83
N TYR A 18 -0.90 5.37 19.07
CA TYR A 18 -1.16 6.70 18.52
C TYR A 18 -0.12 7.72 18.97
N GLN A 19 0.21 7.76 20.27
CA GLN A 19 1.20 8.70 20.80
C GLN A 19 2.61 8.44 20.25
N LEU A 20 2.99 7.18 20.06
CA LEU A 20 4.26 6.83 19.40
C LEU A 20 4.28 7.32 17.95
N CYS A 21 3.24 7.01 17.17
CA CYS A 21 3.13 7.48 15.79
C CYS A 21 3.16 9.01 15.70
N ARG A 22 2.43 9.71 16.56
CA ARG A 22 2.38 11.18 16.59
C ARG A 22 3.75 11.82 16.87
N ARG A 23 4.63 11.16 17.63
CA ARG A 23 5.97 11.68 17.96
C ARG A 23 7.03 11.36 16.90
N HIS A 24 6.89 10.24 16.20
CA HIS A 24 7.96 9.68 15.36
C HIS A 24 7.65 9.63 13.86
N ILE A 25 6.40 9.77 13.44
CA ILE A 25 6.06 9.82 12.01
C ILE A 25 6.25 11.23 11.49
N ASP A 26 7.15 11.39 10.50
CA ASP A 26 7.40 12.67 9.85
C ASP A 26 6.23 13.12 8.96
N ARG A 27 5.57 12.18 8.29
CA ARG A 27 4.52 12.46 7.30
C ARG A 27 3.55 11.30 7.15
N ILE A 28 2.26 11.64 7.02
CA ILE A 28 1.21 10.73 6.57
C ILE A 28 0.90 11.03 5.10
N VAL A 29 0.77 9.99 4.29
CA VAL A 29 0.36 10.08 2.89
C VAL A 29 -0.81 9.12 2.63
N THR A 30 -1.71 9.53 1.73
CA THR A 30 -2.86 8.74 1.32
C THR A 30 -2.72 8.31 -0.13
N VAL A 31 -3.31 7.17 -0.47
CA VAL A 31 -3.34 6.62 -1.83
C VAL A 31 -4.77 6.17 -2.16
N SER A 32 -5.10 6.09 -3.44
CA SER A 32 -6.40 5.60 -3.90
C SER A 32 -6.40 4.07 -4.07
N ASP A 33 -7.58 3.47 -4.06
CA ASP A 33 -7.75 2.03 -4.34
C ASP A 33 -7.19 1.63 -5.72
N ASP A 34 -7.26 2.51 -6.72
CA ASP A 34 -6.66 2.26 -8.03
C ASP A 34 -5.12 2.25 -7.96
N ALA A 35 -4.52 3.14 -7.16
CA ALA A 35 -3.08 3.14 -6.93
C ALA A 35 -2.64 1.88 -6.16
N LEU A 36 -3.45 1.39 -5.21
CA LEU A 36 -3.21 0.11 -4.54
C LEU A 36 -3.18 -1.04 -5.55
N ARG A 37 -4.19 -1.15 -6.42
CA ARG A 37 -4.24 -2.20 -7.46
C ARG A 37 -3.04 -2.13 -8.40
N ALA A 38 -2.65 -0.93 -8.83
CA ALA A 38 -1.47 -0.74 -9.67
C ALA A 38 -0.18 -1.20 -8.96
N ALA A 39 -0.04 -0.90 -7.66
CA ALA A 39 1.09 -1.37 -6.86
C ALA A 39 1.07 -2.89 -6.63
N MET A 40 -0.10 -3.50 -6.41
CA MET A 40 -0.25 -4.96 -6.35
C MET A 40 0.21 -5.62 -7.65
N LEU A 41 -0.21 -5.08 -8.80
CA LEU A 41 0.22 -5.57 -10.11
C LEU A 41 1.73 -5.41 -10.30
N PHE A 42 2.31 -4.29 -9.87
CA PHE A 42 3.76 -4.10 -9.92
C PHE A 42 4.50 -5.16 -9.10
N LEU A 43 4.08 -5.40 -7.85
CA LEU A 43 4.69 -6.39 -6.96
C LEU A 43 4.60 -7.80 -7.56
N PHE A 44 3.45 -8.17 -8.09
CA PHE A 44 3.26 -9.47 -8.71
C PHE A 44 4.07 -9.61 -10.01
N ALA A 45 4.03 -8.62 -10.90
CA ALA A 45 4.70 -8.69 -12.19
C ALA A 45 6.23 -8.77 -12.05
N ASN A 46 6.81 -7.96 -11.16
CA ASN A 46 8.25 -7.79 -11.03
C ASN A 46 8.90 -8.67 -9.96
N LEU A 47 8.21 -8.89 -8.84
CA LEU A 47 8.77 -9.60 -7.68
C LEU A 47 8.09 -10.95 -7.41
N LYS A 48 7.03 -11.28 -8.16
CA LYS A 48 6.21 -12.49 -7.96
C LYS A 48 5.58 -12.59 -6.57
N LEU A 49 5.39 -11.44 -5.91
CA LEU A 49 4.74 -11.37 -4.61
C LEU A 49 3.23 -11.25 -4.78
N ALA A 50 2.50 -12.21 -4.20
CA ALA A 50 1.05 -12.16 -4.04
C ALA A 50 0.74 -11.49 -2.70
N VAL A 51 0.25 -10.25 -2.74
CA VAL A 51 -0.02 -9.43 -1.55
C VAL A 51 -1.48 -9.02 -1.46
N GLU A 52 -1.95 -8.71 -0.25
CA GLU A 52 -3.24 -8.04 -0.06
C GLU A 52 -3.15 -6.52 -0.37
N PRO A 53 -4.28 -5.81 -0.58
CA PRO A 53 -4.25 -4.39 -0.94
C PRO A 53 -3.54 -3.48 0.07
N ALA A 54 -3.72 -3.70 1.37
CA ALA A 54 -3.07 -2.90 2.42
C ALA A 54 -1.54 -2.96 2.37
N CYS A 55 -0.99 -4.15 2.10
CA CYS A 55 0.46 -4.36 1.96
C CYS A 55 1.04 -3.55 0.80
N ALA A 56 0.26 -3.35 -0.27
CA ALA A 56 0.68 -2.56 -1.43
C ALA A 56 0.68 -1.04 -1.17
N ALA A 57 0.13 -0.55 -0.06
CA ALA A 57 -0.02 0.88 0.21
C ALA A 57 1.31 1.65 0.25
N ALA A 58 2.34 1.08 0.87
CA ALA A 58 3.64 1.73 0.97
C ALA A 58 4.31 1.87 -0.42
N LEU A 59 4.18 0.85 -1.28
CA LEU A 59 4.67 0.95 -2.66
C LEU A 59 3.82 1.91 -3.50
N ALA A 60 2.49 1.89 -3.34
CA ALA A 60 1.59 2.81 -4.03
C ALA A 60 1.96 4.27 -3.71
N ALA A 61 2.30 4.55 -2.45
CA ALA A 61 2.77 5.87 -2.04
C ALA A 61 4.11 6.22 -2.71
N LEU A 62 5.07 5.27 -2.73
CA LEU A 62 6.37 5.46 -3.37
C LEU A 62 6.28 5.71 -4.88
N LEU A 63 5.41 5.01 -5.59
CA LEU A 63 5.23 5.16 -7.04
C LEU A 63 4.38 6.37 -7.42
N GLY A 64 3.58 6.89 -6.48
CA GLY A 64 2.72 8.07 -6.68
C GLY A 64 3.22 9.29 -5.90
N PRO A 65 2.53 9.69 -4.82
CA PRO A 65 2.75 10.99 -4.14
C PRO A 65 4.16 11.20 -3.55
N LEU A 66 4.94 10.13 -3.34
CA LEU A 66 6.31 10.21 -2.85
C LEU A 66 7.37 10.04 -3.95
N ARG A 67 6.98 9.84 -5.21
CA ARG A 67 7.92 9.59 -6.32
C ARG A 67 8.90 10.74 -6.52
N GLU A 68 8.41 11.96 -6.69
CA GLU A 68 9.27 13.14 -6.90
C GLU A 68 10.07 13.50 -5.64
N PRO A 69 9.47 13.59 -4.42
CA PRO A 69 10.22 13.95 -3.21
C PRO A 69 11.33 12.98 -2.80
N LEU A 70 11.23 11.71 -3.25
CA LEU A 70 12.19 10.66 -2.95
C LEU A 70 13.09 10.29 -4.14
N GLN A 71 13.02 11.04 -5.25
CA GLN A 71 13.85 10.78 -6.41
C GLN A 71 15.34 10.82 -6.04
N GLY A 72 16.10 9.82 -6.51
CA GLY A 72 17.54 9.69 -6.23
C GLY A 72 17.89 9.21 -4.82
N LYS A 73 16.90 8.99 -3.93
CA LYS A 73 17.14 8.47 -2.59
C LYS A 73 17.10 6.94 -2.56
N ARG A 74 17.80 6.36 -1.58
CA ARG A 74 17.68 4.94 -1.24
C ARG A 74 16.49 4.78 -0.30
N VAL A 75 15.45 4.06 -0.74
CA VAL A 75 14.19 3.90 0.01
C VAL A 75 13.99 2.42 0.34
N GLY A 76 13.73 2.13 1.62
CA GLY A 76 13.23 0.83 2.06
C GLY A 76 11.71 0.84 2.13
N VAL A 77 11.06 -0.21 1.64
CA VAL A 77 9.60 -0.37 1.71
C VAL A 77 9.31 -1.62 2.54
N LEU A 78 8.49 -1.47 3.58
CA LEU A 78 8.03 -2.59 4.40
C LEU A 78 6.77 -3.20 3.77
N LEU A 79 6.82 -4.50 3.48
CA LEU A 79 5.70 -5.30 3.01
C LEU A 79 5.31 -6.28 4.12
N SER A 80 4.14 -6.13 4.70
CA SER A 80 3.77 -6.78 5.97
C SER A 80 2.61 -7.77 5.90
N GLY A 81 1.95 -7.93 4.74
CA GLY A 81 0.73 -8.75 4.64
C GLY A 81 0.55 -9.44 3.29
N THR A 82 0.14 -10.70 3.33
CA THR A 82 -0.17 -11.53 2.15
C THR A 82 -1.44 -12.35 2.37
N ASN A 83 -2.38 -11.86 3.20
CA ASN A 83 -3.61 -12.58 3.51
C ASN A 83 -4.62 -12.43 2.37
N THR A 84 -4.32 -13.04 1.22
CA THR A 84 -5.14 -13.04 0.01
C THR A 84 -5.19 -14.43 -0.59
N ASP A 85 -6.31 -14.78 -1.21
CA ASP A 85 -6.45 -15.97 -2.03
C ASP A 85 -6.25 -15.64 -3.54
N PRO A 86 -6.05 -16.67 -4.40
CA PRO A 86 -5.83 -16.46 -5.83
C PRO A 86 -6.99 -15.77 -6.57
N ALA A 87 -8.25 -16.01 -6.19
CA ALA A 87 -9.40 -15.41 -6.86
C ALA A 87 -9.50 -13.92 -6.53
N THR A 88 -9.33 -13.55 -5.25
CA THR A 88 -9.30 -12.16 -4.80
C THR A 88 -8.14 -11.40 -5.43
N LEU A 89 -6.93 -11.98 -5.42
CA LEU A 89 -5.77 -11.40 -6.10
C LEU A 89 -6.06 -11.19 -7.58
N GLY A 90 -6.53 -12.23 -8.28
CA GLY A 90 -6.85 -12.17 -9.71
C GLY A 90 -7.86 -11.07 -10.04
N MET A 91 -8.89 -10.90 -9.21
CA MET A 91 -9.88 -9.83 -9.36
C MET A 91 -9.27 -8.42 -9.20
N HIS A 92 -8.35 -8.23 -8.25
CA HIS A 92 -7.64 -6.95 -8.10
C HIS A 92 -6.69 -6.67 -9.26
N LEU A 93 -5.93 -7.68 -9.70
CA LEU A 93 -4.99 -7.55 -10.82
C LEU A 93 -5.71 -7.28 -12.15
N ALA A 94 -6.86 -7.90 -12.39
CA ALA A 94 -7.66 -7.66 -13.59
C ALA A 94 -8.20 -6.21 -13.68
N HIS A 95 -8.43 -5.56 -12.54
CA HIS A 95 -8.87 -4.16 -12.47
C HIS A 95 -7.72 -3.14 -12.36
N ALA A 96 -6.46 -3.60 -12.27
CA ALA A 96 -5.31 -2.72 -12.18
C ALA A 96 -5.06 -2.02 -13.53
N LYS A 97 -5.08 -0.68 -13.53
CA LYS A 97 -4.63 0.11 -14.68
C LYS A 97 -3.15 0.44 -14.49
N LEU A 98 -2.29 -0.07 -15.37
CA LEU A 98 -0.89 0.35 -15.41
C LEU A 98 -0.85 1.84 -15.77
N GLN A 99 -0.46 2.67 -14.80
CA GLN A 99 -0.08 4.05 -15.09
C GLN A 99 1.28 3.98 -15.80
N ARG A 100 1.29 4.26 -17.10
CA ARG A 100 2.51 4.43 -17.91
C ARG A 100 3.18 5.75 -17.56
#